data_AF-F1TGT8-F1
#
_entry.id   AF-F1TGT8-F1
#
_cell.length_a   1.000
_cell.length_b   1.000
_cell.length_c   1.000
_cell.angle_alpha   90.00
_cell.angle_beta   90.00
_cell.angle_gamma   90.00
#
_symmetry.space_group_name_H-M   'P 1'
#
loop_
_entity.id
_entity.type
_entity.pdbx_description
1 polymer ?
#
loop_
_entity_poly.entity_id
_entity_poly.type
_entity_poly.pdbx_seq_one_letter_code
_entity_poly.pdbx_strand_id
1 'polypeptide(L)'
;MVQIENEKSFKAENVLSLRKKITKSQANDEMNKIARYLGENNLKQTGPIITATFAIDPGLSEPLMDMEILVPIDRKISSSTVYKFKDKFHLQHAIHAKHIGTPATLHKTYNALFSYIKENNLQQITTAYNVYIKNIESKLPEDNLNIDVYIGVNPSVL
;
A
#
# COMPACT_ATOMS: atom_id res chain seq x y z
N MET A 1 16.54 -12.42 10.20
CA MET A 1 17.03 -11.71 9.00
C MET A 1 15.85 -11.53 8.07
N VAL A 2 15.62 -10.34 7.51
CA VAL A 2 14.53 -10.11 6.54
C VAL A 2 15.00 -10.64 5.19
N GLN A 3 14.22 -11.54 4.58
CA GLN A 3 14.51 -12.02 3.23
C GLN A 3 14.00 -11.00 2.21
N ILE A 4 14.86 -10.63 1.27
CA ILE A 4 14.56 -9.66 0.21
C ILE A 4 14.66 -10.36 -1.13
N GLU A 5 13.67 -10.16 -1.98
CA GLU A 5 13.62 -10.72 -3.32
C GLU A 5 13.63 -9.60 -4.37
N ASN A 6 14.29 -9.83 -5.51
CA ASN A 6 14.38 -8.89 -6.64
C ASN A 6 13.46 -9.29 -7.79
N GLU A 7 13.34 -8.40 -8.79
CA GLU A 7 12.58 -8.60 -10.03
C GLU A 7 11.14 -9.06 -9.77
N LYS A 8 10.56 -8.60 -8.67
CA LYS A 8 9.14 -8.86 -8.37
C LYS A 8 8.27 -7.85 -9.09
N SER A 9 7.03 -8.28 -9.31
CA SER A 9 5.97 -7.42 -9.80
C SER A 9 4.72 -7.65 -8.96
N PHE A 10 3.89 -6.61 -8.85
CA PHE A 10 2.58 -6.69 -8.24
C PHE A 10 1.56 -6.01 -9.15
N LYS A 11 0.45 -6.70 -9.42
CA LYS A 11 -0.61 -6.22 -10.30
C LYS A 11 -1.97 -6.33 -9.62
N ALA A 12 -2.76 -5.27 -9.75
CA ALA A 12 -4.18 -5.25 -9.42
C ALA A 12 -4.96 -4.58 -10.57
N GLU A 13 -6.15 -5.12 -10.86
CA GLU A 13 -7.06 -4.59 -11.87
C GLU A 13 -8.28 -3.97 -11.21
N ASN A 14 -8.95 -3.06 -11.93
CA ASN A 14 -10.14 -2.34 -11.47
C ASN A 14 -9.96 -1.78 -10.06
N VAL A 15 -9.16 -0.73 -9.92
CA VAL A 15 -8.71 -0.25 -8.62
C VAL A 15 -9.45 1.03 -8.24
N LEU A 16 -10.15 1.00 -7.11
CA LEU A 16 -10.67 2.18 -6.43
C LEU A 16 -9.50 2.87 -5.70
N SER A 17 -9.33 4.17 -5.91
CA SER A 17 -8.20 4.94 -5.37
C SER A 17 -8.67 6.17 -4.60
N LEU A 18 -8.14 6.33 -3.39
CA LEU A 18 -8.27 7.53 -2.56
C LEU A 18 -6.87 8.02 -2.20
N ARG A 19 -6.49 9.22 -2.65
CA ARG A 19 -5.26 9.90 -2.20
C ARG A 19 -5.60 11.17 -1.44
N LYS A 20 -5.12 11.28 -0.21
CA LYS A 20 -5.46 12.39 0.69
C LYS A 20 -4.33 12.62 1.69
N LYS A 21 -4.19 13.86 2.16
CA LYS A 21 -3.40 14.17 3.36
C LYS A 21 -4.24 13.84 4.59
N ILE A 22 -3.82 12.83 5.35
CA ILE A 22 -4.56 12.27 6.49
C ILE A 22 -3.62 11.82 7.59
N THR A 23 -4.11 11.86 8.83
CA THR A 23 -3.41 11.25 9.97
C THR A 23 -3.65 9.73 10.03
N LYS A 24 -2.97 9.02 10.94
CA LYS A 24 -3.17 7.56 11.09
C LYS A 24 -4.58 7.25 11.60
N SER A 25 -5.11 8.06 12.51
CA SER A 25 -6.50 7.91 12.97
C SER A 25 -7.49 8.07 11.81
N GLN A 26 -7.32 9.13 11.00
CA GLN A 26 -8.18 9.39 9.85
C GLN A 26 -8.09 8.30 8.77
N ALA A 27 -6.93 7.66 8.61
CA ALA A 27 -6.77 6.54 7.69
C ALA A 27 -7.71 5.37 8.02
N ASN A 28 -7.86 5.03 9.30
CA ASN A 28 -8.79 3.99 9.74
C ASN A 28 -10.25 4.38 9.43
N ASP A 29 -10.60 5.65 9.65
CA ASP A 29 -11.94 6.15 9.31
C ASP A 29 -12.22 6.10 7.81
N GLU A 30 -11.25 6.46 6.98
CA GLU A 30 -11.38 6.37 5.51
C GLU A 30 -11.53 4.91 5.04
N MET A 31 -10.86 3.96 5.68
CA MET A 31 -11.04 2.53 5.38
C MET A 31 -12.46 2.05 5.68
N ASN A 32 -13.05 2.49 6.79
CA ASN A 32 -14.44 2.21 7.13
C ASN A 32 -15.42 2.84 6.12
N LYS A 33 -15.15 4.08 5.66
CA LYS A 33 -15.96 4.74 4.63
C LYS A 33 -15.87 4.00 3.30
N ILE A 34 -14.69 3.53 2.91
CA ILE A 34 -14.51 2.71 1.71
C ILE A 34 -15.33 1.42 1.84
N ALA A 35 -15.25 0.71 2.97
CA ALA A 35 -16.03 -0.50 3.19
C ALA A 35 -17.55 -0.26 3.02
N ARG A 36 -18.06 0.82 3.62
CA ARG A 36 -19.46 1.22 3.46
C ARG A 36 -19.81 1.54 2.01
N TYR A 37 -18.97 2.32 1.33
CA TYR A 37 -19.16 2.67 -0.08
C TYR A 37 -19.24 1.41 -0.97
N LEU A 38 -18.36 0.43 -0.75
CA LEU A 38 -18.42 -0.84 -1.47
C LEU A 38 -19.75 -1.57 -1.24
N GLY A 39 -20.20 -1.65 0.02
CA GLY A 39 -21.48 -2.27 0.39
C GLY A 39 -22.69 -1.57 -0.24
N GLU A 40 -22.77 -0.25 -0.12
CA GLU A 40 -23.88 0.55 -0.68
C GLU A 40 -23.98 0.47 -2.20
N ASN A 41 -22.85 0.27 -2.88
CA ASN A 41 -22.78 0.19 -4.34
C ASN A 41 -22.71 -1.25 -4.86
N ASN A 42 -22.89 -2.26 -3.99
CA ASN A 42 -22.77 -3.68 -4.33
C ASN A 42 -21.46 -4.02 -5.07
N LEU A 43 -20.35 -3.42 -4.66
CA LEU A 43 -19.01 -3.66 -5.18
C LEU A 43 -18.31 -4.69 -4.30
N LYS A 44 -17.56 -5.60 -4.91
CA LYS A 44 -16.82 -6.64 -4.18
C LYS A 44 -15.33 -6.35 -4.26
N GLN A 45 -14.64 -6.41 -3.12
CA GLN A 45 -13.18 -6.39 -3.09
C GLN A 45 -12.64 -7.68 -3.74
N THR A 46 -11.75 -7.57 -4.73
CA THR A 46 -11.22 -8.70 -5.50
C THR A 46 -9.76 -9.06 -5.19
N GLY A 47 -9.10 -8.25 -4.37
CA GLY A 47 -7.69 -8.43 -4.04
C GLY A 47 -7.30 -7.67 -2.78
N PRO A 48 -6.02 -7.76 -2.37
CA PRO A 48 -5.53 -7.10 -1.17
C PRO A 48 -5.63 -5.57 -1.27
N ILE A 49 -5.79 -4.91 -0.13
CA ILE A 49 -5.67 -3.46 -0.06
C ILE A 49 -4.21 -3.10 -0.29
N ILE A 50 -3.96 -2.04 -1.05
CA ILE A 50 -2.62 -1.47 -1.18
C ILE A 50 -2.60 -0.07 -0.57
N THR A 51 -1.58 0.26 0.21
CA THR A 51 -1.34 1.63 0.66
C THR A 51 0.06 2.11 0.29
N ALA A 52 0.20 3.42 0.08
CA ALA A 52 1.47 4.08 -0.16
C ALA A 52 1.49 5.44 0.51
N THR A 53 2.60 5.78 1.17
CA THR A 53 2.82 7.09 1.75
C THR A 53 3.88 7.83 0.94
N PHE A 54 3.50 8.97 0.36
CA PHE A 54 4.37 9.75 -0.53
C PHE A 54 5.16 10.82 0.23
N ALA A 55 4.57 11.36 1.29
CA ALA A 55 5.21 12.35 2.14
C ALA A 55 4.63 12.26 3.56
N ILE A 56 5.45 12.64 4.54
CA ILE A 56 5.06 12.78 5.93
C ILE A 56 5.42 14.19 6.36
N ASP A 57 4.42 14.97 6.74
CA ASP A 57 4.58 16.25 7.41
C ASP A 57 4.56 15.99 8.93
N PRO A 58 5.56 16.44 9.69
CA PRO A 58 5.63 16.18 11.13
C PRO A 58 4.41 16.72 11.90
N GLY A 59 3.65 17.68 11.35
CA GLY A 59 2.43 18.19 11.98
C GLY A 59 2.66 18.79 13.38
N LEU A 60 1.59 19.31 13.99
CA LEU A 60 1.66 19.89 15.35
C LEU A 60 1.36 18.86 16.46
N SER A 61 0.55 17.83 16.19
CA SER A 61 0.12 16.83 17.17
C SER A 61 0.28 15.40 16.67
N GLU A 62 -0.18 15.12 15.46
CA GLU A 62 -0.03 13.84 14.77
C GLU A 62 0.54 14.09 13.37
N PRO A 63 1.48 13.26 12.88
CA PRO A 63 2.01 13.39 11.53
C PRO A 63 0.90 13.31 10.47
N LEU A 64 0.94 14.23 9.52
CA LEU A 64 0.07 14.24 8.35
C LEU A 64 0.75 13.50 7.21
N MET A 65 0.12 12.42 6.74
CA MET A 65 0.63 11.57 5.67
C MET A 65 -0.09 11.90 4.36
N ASP A 66 0.63 12.22 3.29
CA ASP A 66 0.09 12.15 1.93
C ASP A 66 0.03 10.67 1.54
N MET A 67 -1.13 10.06 1.81
CA MET A 67 -1.34 8.63 1.67
C MET A 67 -2.32 8.33 0.54
N GLU A 68 -2.02 7.29 -0.21
CA GLU A 68 -2.94 6.68 -1.17
C GLU A 68 -3.38 5.30 -0.68
N ILE A 69 -4.68 5.06 -0.73
CA ILE A 69 -5.33 3.78 -0.48
C ILE A 69 -5.89 3.28 -1.81
N LEU A 70 -5.59 2.04 -2.14
CA LEU A 70 -6.01 1.35 -3.37
C LEU A 70 -6.76 0.08 -2.98
N VAL A 71 -7.97 -0.08 -3.51
CA VAL A 71 -8.81 -1.26 -3.27
C VAL A 71 -9.23 -1.86 -4.62
N PRO A 72 -8.73 -3.07 -4.96
CA PRO A 72 -9.18 -3.79 -6.15
C PRO A 72 -10.66 -4.18 -6.01
N ILE A 73 -11.46 -3.92 -7.05
CA ILE A 73 -12.91 -4.18 -7.09
C ILE A 73 -13.30 -5.05 -8.30
N ASP A 74 -14.50 -5.62 -8.27
CA ASP A 74 -15.00 -6.61 -9.23
C ASP A 74 -15.40 -6.04 -10.59
N ARG A 75 -15.60 -4.72 -10.68
CA ARG A 75 -16.02 -4.06 -11.92
C ARG A 75 -15.57 -2.60 -11.99
N LYS A 76 -15.63 -2.06 -13.21
CA LYS A 76 -15.46 -0.62 -13.44
C LYS A 76 -16.61 0.15 -12.80
N ILE A 77 -16.30 1.34 -12.29
CA ILE A 77 -17.30 2.29 -11.80
C ILE A 77 -17.22 3.56 -12.63
N SER A 78 -18.36 4.24 -12.77
CA SER A 78 -18.35 5.64 -13.21
C SER A 78 -17.59 6.48 -12.19
N SER A 79 -16.90 7.53 -12.66
CA SER A 79 -16.12 8.41 -11.80
C SER A 79 -16.94 8.89 -10.59
N SER A 80 -16.43 8.63 -9.38
CA SER A 80 -16.94 9.21 -8.14
C SER A 80 -16.25 10.56 -7.89
N THR A 81 -16.93 11.50 -7.24
CA THR A 81 -16.31 12.76 -6.79
C THR A 81 -15.29 12.54 -5.67
N VAL A 82 -15.42 11.43 -4.93
CA VAL A 82 -14.56 11.08 -3.79
C VAL A 82 -13.45 10.12 -4.21
N TYR A 83 -13.77 9.13 -5.04
CA TYR A 83 -12.86 8.06 -5.42
C TYR A 83 -12.51 8.11 -6.89
N LYS A 84 -11.23 7.91 -7.19
CA LYS A 84 -10.75 7.76 -8.56
C LYS A 84 -10.75 6.28 -8.94
N PHE A 85 -11.25 5.97 -10.13
CA PHE A 85 -11.10 4.65 -10.72
C PHE A 85 -9.80 4.59 -11.53
N LYS A 86 -9.05 3.50 -11.38
CA LYS A 86 -7.87 3.18 -12.19
C LYS A 86 -8.06 1.79 -12.79
N ASP A 87 -7.92 1.66 -14.11
CA ASP A 87 -8.07 0.35 -14.76
C ASP A 87 -7.06 -0.69 -14.23
N LYS A 88 -5.84 -0.24 -13.91
CA LYS A 88 -4.75 -1.09 -13.48
C LYS A 88 -3.79 -0.36 -12.55
N PHE A 89 -3.36 -1.04 -11.50
CA PHE A 89 -2.14 -0.75 -10.75
C PHE A 89 -1.12 -1.84 -11.06
N HIS A 90 0.07 -1.47 -11.53
CA HIS A 90 1.11 -2.44 -11.87
C HIS A 90 2.48 -1.89 -11.47
N LEU A 91 3.04 -2.46 -10.41
CA LEU A 91 4.41 -2.21 -10.00
C LEU A 91 5.30 -3.28 -10.63
N GLN A 92 6.32 -2.83 -11.36
CA GLN A 92 7.27 -3.69 -12.06
C GLN A 92 8.68 -3.40 -11.55
N HIS A 93 9.58 -4.37 -11.70
CA HIS A 93 10.98 -4.27 -11.26
C HIS A 93 11.08 -3.80 -9.81
N ALA A 94 10.38 -4.50 -8.92
CA ALA A 94 10.36 -4.17 -7.52
C ALA A 94 11.25 -5.12 -6.71
N ILE A 95 11.87 -4.56 -5.69
CA ILE A 95 12.32 -5.37 -4.56
C ILE A 95 11.13 -5.61 -3.63
N HIS A 96 11.13 -6.77 -2.99
CA HIS A 96 10.03 -7.26 -2.16
C HIS A 96 10.57 -7.78 -0.83
N ALA A 97 9.87 -7.46 0.25
CA ALA A 97 10.03 -8.15 1.52
C ALA A 97 8.67 -8.38 2.19
N LYS A 98 8.52 -9.58 2.74
CA LYS A 98 7.35 -9.93 3.54
C LYS A 98 7.53 -9.54 4.99
N HIS A 99 6.53 -8.85 5.54
CA HIS A 99 6.42 -8.55 6.96
C HIS A 99 5.36 -9.45 7.61
N ILE A 100 5.76 -10.18 8.64
CA ILE A 100 4.87 -10.95 9.52
C ILE A 100 5.15 -10.51 10.95
N GLY A 101 4.16 -9.91 11.62
CA GLY A 101 4.31 -9.48 13.02
C GLY A 101 3.44 -8.28 13.38
N THR A 102 3.94 -7.45 14.30
CA THR A 102 3.22 -6.28 14.82
C THR A 102 3.55 -5.02 14.02
N PRO A 103 2.63 -4.02 13.99
CA PRO A 103 2.90 -2.73 13.36
C PRO A 103 4.19 -2.05 13.88
N ALA A 104 4.52 -2.26 15.16
CA ALA A 104 5.72 -1.73 15.79
C ALA A 104 7.02 -2.23 15.15
N THR A 105 7.00 -3.39 14.48
CA THR A 105 8.18 -3.99 13.85
C THR A 105 8.28 -3.75 12.35
N LEU A 106 7.26 -3.17 11.71
CA LEU A 106 7.23 -2.90 10.28
C LEU A 106 8.37 -1.98 9.82
N HIS A 107 8.79 -1.04 10.66
CA HIS A 107 9.94 -0.18 10.38
C HIS A 107 11.24 -0.97 10.13
N LYS A 108 11.40 -2.15 10.74
CA LYS A 108 12.57 -3.02 10.52
C LYS A 108 12.57 -3.59 9.11
N THR A 109 11.40 -3.91 8.56
CA THR A 109 11.25 -4.36 7.17
C THR A 109 11.62 -3.23 6.20
N TYR A 110 11.14 -2.01 6.43
CA TYR A 110 11.54 -0.86 5.60
C TYR A 110 13.04 -0.59 5.65
N ASN A 111 13.62 -0.59 6.85
CA ASN A 111 15.06 -0.36 7.01
C ASN A 111 15.87 -1.44 6.27
N ALA A 112 15.46 -2.70 6.31
CA ALA A 112 16.12 -3.77 5.57
C ALA A 112 16.05 -3.54 4.05
N LEU A 113 14.89 -3.14 3.52
CA LEU A 113 14.73 -2.81 2.11
C LEU A 113 15.60 -1.61 1.70
N PHE A 114 15.62 -0.53 2.48
CA PHE A 114 16.44 0.64 2.17
C PHE A 114 17.95 0.37 2.27
N SER A 115 18.38 -0.40 3.26
CA SER A 115 19.76 -0.89 3.34
C SER A 115 20.12 -1.70 2.11
N TYR A 116 19.23 -2.62 1.69
CA TYR A 116 19.46 -3.43 0.50
C TYR A 116 19.59 -2.60 -0.78
N ILE A 117 18.72 -1.61 -1.00
CA ILE A 117 18.81 -0.68 -2.13
C ILE A 117 20.19 0.00 -2.14
N LYS A 118 20.63 0.51 -0.98
CA LYS A 118 21.91 1.20 -0.84
C LYS A 118 23.10 0.27 -1.08
N GLU A 119 23.11 -0.91 -0.46
CA GLU A 119 24.20 -1.88 -0.53
C GLU A 119 24.37 -2.47 -1.94
N ASN A 120 23.29 -2.56 -2.71
CA ASN A 120 23.30 -3.09 -4.08
C ASN A 120 23.30 -2.00 -5.16
N ASN A 121 23.50 -0.73 -4.78
CA ASN A 121 23.50 0.42 -5.70
C ASN A 121 22.26 0.49 -6.61
N LEU A 122 21.09 0.11 -6.09
CA LEU A 122 19.83 0.18 -6.84
C LEU A 122 19.28 1.62 -6.79
N GLN A 123 18.65 2.06 -7.89
CA GLN A 123 17.95 3.34 -7.91
C GLN A 123 16.47 3.15 -7.60
N GLN A 124 16.01 3.63 -6.45
CA GLN A 124 14.60 3.66 -6.10
C GLN A 124 13.82 4.63 -7.02
N ILE A 125 12.68 4.19 -7.54
CA ILE A 125 11.81 5.00 -8.43
C ILE A 125 10.37 5.14 -7.91
N THR A 126 9.99 4.41 -6.86
CA THR A 126 8.69 4.57 -6.19
C THR A 126 8.83 4.69 -4.68
N THR A 127 7.78 5.16 -3.99
CA THR A 127 7.64 4.91 -2.56
C THR A 127 7.42 3.41 -2.27
N ALA A 128 7.41 3.03 -0.99
CA ALA A 128 7.00 1.71 -0.57
C ALA A 128 5.49 1.53 -0.69
N TYR A 129 5.07 0.45 -1.35
CA TYR A 129 3.69 0.00 -1.43
C TYR A 129 3.49 -1.19 -0.49
N ASN A 130 2.54 -1.05 0.42
CA ASN A 130 2.15 -2.09 1.37
C ASN A 130 0.94 -2.84 0.84
N VAL A 131 1.08 -4.15 0.63
CA VAL A 131 0.00 -5.03 0.17
C VAL A 131 -0.48 -5.87 1.35
N TYR A 132 -1.68 -5.60 1.83
CA TYR A 132 -2.26 -6.25 3.01
C TYR A 132 -2.91 -7.57 2.61
N ILE A 133 -2.35 -8.69 3.05
CA ILE A 133 -2.78 -10.04 2.63
C ILE A 133 -4.14 -10.46 3.24
N LYS A 134 -4.74 -9.64 4.12
CA LYS A 134 -6.08 -9.86 4.68
C LYS A 134 -7.07 -8.76 4.25
N ASN A 135 -8.33 -9.15 4.03
CA ASN A 135 -9.42 -8.26 3.58
C ASN A 135 -9.86 -7.24 4.64
N ILE A 136 -10.52 -6.16 4.18
CA ILE A 136 -11.06 -5.05 4.99
C ILE A 136 -11.92 -5.53 6.17
N GLU A 137 -12.62 -6.65 6.00
CA GLU A 137 -13.60 -7.17 6.97
C GLU A 137 -12.96 -7.80 8.22
N SER A 138 -11.69 -8.22 8.14
CA SER A 138 -11.00 -8.67 9.33
C SER A 138 -10.50 -7.44 10.07
N LYS A 139 -11.05 -7.17 11.27
CA LYS A 139 -10.33 -6.39 12.29
C LYS A 139 -8.89 -6.93 12.29
N LEU A 140 -7.95 -6.14 11.80
CA LEU A 140 -6.55 -6.56 11.72
C LEU A 140 -6.16 -6.99 13.13
N PRO A 141 -5.81 -8.27 13.37
CA PRO A 141 -5.28 -8.64 14.67
C PRO A 141 -4.02 -7.79 14.87
N GLU A 142 -4.01 -6.96 15.92
CA GLU A 142 -2.89 -6.05 16.22
C GLU A 142 -1.54 -6.81 16.24
N ASP A 143 -1.59 -8.11 16.51
CA ASP A 143 -0.44 -8.97 16.69
C ASP A 143 0.00 -9.80 15.47
N ASN A 144 -0.75 -9.78 14.35
CA ASN A 144 -0.45 -10.64 13.19
C ASN A 144 -0.77 -9.95 11.85
N LEU A 145 -0.08 -8.84 11.60
CA LEU A 145 -0.03 -8.22 10.28
C LEU A 145 0.77 -9.11 9.33
N ASN A 146 0.21 -9.32 8.14
CA ASN A 146 0.88 -9.97 7.02
C ASN A 146 0.84 -8.99 5.84
N ILE A 147 1.98 -8.34 5.59
CA ILE A 147 2.12 -7.26 4.61
C ILE A 147 3.28 -7.60 3.69
N ASP A 148 3.02 -7.66 2.40
CA ASP A 148 4.08 -7.67 1.40
C ASP A 148 4.44 -6.21 1.07
N VAL A 149 5.70 -5.85 1.25
CA VAL A 149 6.20 -4.50 0.99
C VAL A 149 6.99 -4.52 -0.31
N TYR A 150 6.62 -3.65 -1.25
CA TYR A 150 7.28 -3.52 -2.54
C TYR A 150 7.84 -2.11 -2.75
N ILE A 151 9.04 -2.02 -3.31
CA ILE A 151 9.65 -0.76 -3.76
C ILE A 151 10.14 -0.95 -5.19
N GLY A 152 9.62 -0.16 -6.13
CA GLY A 152 10.09 -0.16 -7.52
C GLY A 152 11.51 0.40 -7.62
N VAL A 153 12.35 -0.30 -8.36
CA VAL A 153 13.72 0.10 -8.68
C VAL A 153 13.89 0.25 -10.20
N ASN A 154 14.83 1.09 -10.62
CA ASN A 154 15.09 1.35 -12.03
C ASN A 154 15.66 0.08 -12.70
N PRO A 155 15.01 -0.48 -13.74
CA PRO A 155 15.54 -1.63 -14.46
C PRO A 155 16.64 -1.27 -15.46
N SER A 156 16.89 0.02 -15.70
CA SER A 156 17.86 0.48 -16.68
C SER A 156 19.27 0.12 -16.21
N VAL A 157 20.01 -0.54 -17.09
CA VAL A 157 21.45 -0.79 -16.94
C VAL A 157 22.21 0.17 -17.87
N LEU A 158 23.40 0.60 -17.44
CA LEU A 158 24.33 1.36 -18.28
C LEU A 158 25.15 0.41 -19.16
#